data_AF-A0A371MVU3-F1
#
_entry.id   AF-A0A371MVU3-F1
#
_cell.length_a   1.000
_cell.length_b   1.000
_cell.length_c   1.000
_cell.angle_alpha   90.00
_cell.angle_beta   90.00
_cell.angle_gamma   90.00
#
_symmetry.space_group_name_H-M   'P 1'
#
loop_
_entity.id
_entity.type
_entity.pdbx_description
1 polymer ?
#
loop_
_entity_poly.entity_id
_entity_poly.type
_entity_poly.pdbx_seq_one_letter_code
_entity_poly.pdbx_strand_id
1 'polypeptide(L)'
;MPDDGDSKLAEKPRAGVVTCPACDLHVSVSEPNEAVELYRRHANVTGHDVEWERVAFDAEAESDDVKEALIELGEDHPDGVALGRLAAALTDNGVAIGETLDAVRDLRMSGEIYEPQDDYVLAV
;
A
#
# COMPACT_ATOMS: atom_id res chain seq x y z
N MET A 1 43.43 18.01 8.92
CA MET A 1 42.22 17.21 8.69
C MET A 1 41.08 17.94 9.35
N PRO A 2 40.08 18.37 8.57
CA PRO A 2 38.73 18.49 9.09
C PRO A 2 37.74 17.65 8.26
N ASP A 3 36.98 16.92 9.05
CA ASP A 3 35.71 16.22 8.90
C ASP A 3 35.06 16.08 7.53
N ASP A 4 34.85 14.79 7.24
CA ASP A 4 33.96 14.16 6.29
C ASP A 4 32.73 15.00 5.97
N GLY A 5 32.70 15.46 4.71
CA GLY A 5 31.51 16.03 4.10
C GLY A 5 30.38 15.02 4.16
N ASP A 6 29.37 15.37 4.95
CA ASP A 6 28.02 14.83 4.97
C ASP A 6 27.60 14.50 3.54
N SER A 7 27.78 13.22 3.20
CA SER A 7 27.25 12.67 1.96
C SER A 7 25.76 12.70 2.14
N LYS A 8 25.11 13.75 1.61
CA LYS A 8 23.66 13.79 1.35
C LYS A 8 23.35 12.57 0.49
N LEU A 9 23.13 11.42 1.15
CA LEU A 9 22.36 10.31 0.62
C LEU A 9 21.10 10.98 0.13
N ALA A 10 20.91 11.05 -1.19
CA ALA A 10 19.65 11.47 -1.76
C ALA A 10 18.59 10.63 -1.05
N GLU A 11 17.80 11.25 -0.17
CA GLU A 11 16.75 10.55 0.55
C GLU A 11 15.91 9.88 -0.54
N LYS A 12 15.90 8.54 -0.55
CA LYS A 12 15.08 7.80 -1.49
C LYS A 12 13.65 8.35 -1.37
N PRO A 13 12.92 8.53 -2.48
CA PRO A 13 11.53 8.93 -2.39
C PRO A 13 10.83 7.95 -1.44
N ARG A 14 10.18 8.48 -0.41
CA ARG A 14 9.44 7.69 0.57
C ARG A 14 8.01 7.63 0.08
N ALA A 15 7.44 6.43 -0.02
CA ALA A 15 6.03 6.24 -0.29
C ALA A 15 5.16 6.69 0.90
N GLY A 16 5.67 6.57 2.13
CA GLY A 16 4.94 7.05 3.29
C GLY A 16 5.43 6.48 4.61
N VAL A 17 4.55 6.49 5.60
CA VAL A 17 4.77 5.96 6.94
C VAL A 17 3.60 5.06 7.30
N VAL A 18 3.94 3.87 7.79
CA VAL A 18 3.00 2.86 8.26
C VAL A 18 3.17 2.69 9.76
N THR A 19 2.05 2.61 10.48
CA THR A 19 2.00 2.47 11.93
C THR A 19 1.15 1.27 12.33
N CYS A 20 1.37 0.73 13.52
CA CYS A 20 0.45 -0.24 14.13
C CYS A 20 -0.25 0.41 15.32
N PRO A 21 -1.59 0.49 15.36
CA PRO A 21 -2.29 1.07 16.52
C PRO A 21 -2.17 0.22 17.80
N ALA A 22 -1.80 -1.06 17.67
CA ALA A 22 -1.72 -2.00 18.78
C ALA A 22 -0.30 -2.20 19.35
N CYS A 23 0.75 -1.66 18.72
CA CYS A 23 2.13 -1.74 19.22
C CYS A 23 2.98 -0.56 18.73
N ASP A 24 4.21 -0.43 19.22
CA ASP A 24 5.08 0.72 18.91
C ASP A 24 5.71 0.70 17.49
N LEU A 25 5.10 0.00 16.53
CA LEU A 25 5.62 -0.07 15.17
C LEU A 25 5.34 1.23 14.42
N HIS A 26 6.41 1.87 13.95
CA HIS A 26 6.38 3.09 13.15
C HIS A 26 7.51 3.02 12.12
N VAL A 27 7.18 2.85 10.84
CA VAL A 27 8.16 2.54 9.79
C VAL A 27 7.89 3.39 8.56
N SER A 28 8.93 4.05 8.07
CA SER A 28 8.90 4.69 6.76
C SER A 28 9.12 3.66 5.66
N VAL A 29 8.26 3.67 4.65
CA VAL A 29 8.35 2.82 3.46
C VAL A 29 8.76 3.65 2.24
N SER A 30 9.55 3.06 1.37
CA SER A 30 10.08 3.66 0.14
C SER A 30 9.16 3.42 -1.06
N GLU A 31 8.48 2.28 -1.09
CA GLU A 31 7.56 1.90 -2.16
C GLU A 31 6.18 1.53 -1.57
N PRO A 32 5.07 1.72 -2.30
CA PRO A 32 3.75 1.37 -1.79
C PRO A 32 3.66 -0.09 -1.35
N ASN A 33 4.21 -1.02 -2.13
CA ASN A 33 4.14 -2.46 -1.81
C ASN A 33 4.99 -2.87 -0.60
N GLU A 34 5.97 -2.06 -0.17
CA GLU A 34 6.65 -2.32 1.12
C GLU A 34 5.67 -2.24 2.31
N ALA A 35 4.61 -1.43 2.22
CA ALA A 35 3.56 -1.41 3.23
C ALA A 35 2.77 -2.73 3.30
N VAL A 36 2.53 -3.35 2.14
CA VAL A 36 1.86 -4.65 2.03
C VAL A 36 2.74 -5.77 2.56
N GLU A 37 4.03 -5.76 2.22
CA GLU A 37 5.02 -6.69 2.77
C GLU A 37 5.10 -6.56 4.30
N LEU A 38 5.17 -5.32 4.80
CA LEU A 38 5.19 -5.02 6.23
C LEU A 38 3.92 -5.51 6.91
N TYR A 39 2.74 -5.24 6.34
CA TYR A 39 1.46 -5.74 6.84
C TYR A 39 1.45 -7.26 6.94
N ARG A 40 1.77 -7.96 5.85
CA ARG A 40 1.75 -9.43 5.80
C ARG A 40 2.68 -10.04 6.84
N ARG A 41 3.90 -9.50 6.97
CA ARG A 41 4.87 -9.96 7.96
C ARG A 41 4.39 -9.66 9.38
N HIS A 42 3.87 -8.47 9.62
CA HIS A 42 3.44 -8.03 10.95
C HIS A 42 2.22 -8.85 11.41
N ALA A 43 1.14 -8.86 10.62
CA ALA A 43 -0.08 -9.59 10.91
C ALA A 43 0.19 -11.10 11.12
N ASN A 44 1.08 -11.71 10.34
CA ASN A 44 1.44 -13.13 10.53
C ASN A 44 2.16 -13.41 11.86
N VAL A 45 2.90 -12.43 12.40
CA VAL A 45 3.66 -12.60 13.66
C VAL A 45 2.87 -12.17 14.88
N THR A 46 2.10 -11.08 14.78
CA THR A 46 1.43 -10.42 15.92
C THR A 46 -0.08 -10.58 15.89
N GLY A 47 -0.69 -10.84 14.73
CA GLY A 47 -2.13 -10.76 14.53
C GLY A 47 -2.68 -9.33 14.56
N HIS A 48 -1.83 -8.31 14.47
CA HIS A 48 -2.25 -6.92 14.44
C HIS A 48 -2.30 -6.37 13.02
N ASP A 49 -3.18 -5.40 12.81
CA ASP A 49 -3.20 -4.58 11.61
C ASP A 49 -2.13 -3.49 11.64
N VAL A 50 -1.76 -3.05 10.44
CA VAL A 50 -0.99 -1.83 10.23
C VAL A 50 -1.77 -0.90 9.30
N GLU A 51 -1.57 0.40 9.49
CA GLU A 51 -2.32 1.47 8.84
C GLU A 51 -1.36 2.49 8.25
N TRP A 52 -1.76 3.16 7.18
CA TRP A 52 -1.05 4.32 6.69
C TRP A 52 -1.23 5.48 7.68
N GLU A 53 -0.14 5.93 8.30
CA GLU A 53 -0.12 7.18 9.07
C GLU A 53 0.02 8.39 8.13
N ARG A 54 0.82 8.20 7.07
CA ARG A 54 1.06 9.21 6.05
C ARG A 54 1.33 8.56 4.71
N VAL A 55 0.68 9.07 3.68
CA VAL A 55 0.96 8.76 2.28
C VAL A 55 1.72 9.95 1.67
N ALA A 56 2.76 9.68 0.88
CA ALA A 56 3.63 10.69 0.27
C ALA A 56 3.68 10.56 -1.27
N PHE A 57 2.66 9.94 -1.85
CA PHE A 57 2.38 9.87 -3.28
C PHE A 57 0.90 10.12 -3.53
N ASP A 58 0.58 10.44 -4.77
CA ASP A 58 -0.80 10.64 -5.20
C ASP A 58 -1.49 9.29 -5.39
N ALA A 59 -2.54 9.06 -4.62
CA ALA A 59 -3.38 7.87 -4.63
C ALA A 59 -4.73 8.27 -4.06
N GLU A 60 -5.59 8.77 -4.93
CA GLU A 60 -6.97 9.15 -4.61
C GLU A 60 -7.91 8.18 -5.32
N ALA A 61 -8.95 7.74 -4.62
CA ALA A 61 -10.07 7.01 -5.17
C ALA A 61 -11.35 7.60 -4.56
N GLU A 62 -12.39 7.77 -5.36
CA GLU A 62 -13.66 8.32 -4.89
C GLU A 62 -14.50 7.27 -4.16
N SER A 63 -14.34 5.99 -4.53
CA SER A 63 -15.07 4.88 -3.94
C SER A 63 -14.35 4.24 -2.74
N ASP A 64 -15.13 3.77 -1.77
CA ASP A 64 -14.68 2.87 -0.70
C ASP A 64 -14.76 1.38 -1.11
N ASP A 65 -15.39 1.08 -2.25
CA ASP A 65 -15.38 -0.25 -2.86
C ASP A 65 -14.04 -0.53 -3.53
N VAL A 66 -13.44 -1.65 -3.15
CA VAL A 66 -12.09 -2.04 -3.59
C VAL A 66 -12.00 -2.27 -5.10
N LYS A 67 -13.07 -2.76 -5.72
CA LYS A 67 -13.09 -3.01 -7.17
C LYS A 67 -13.29 -1.70 -7.93
N GLU A 68 -14.19 -0.84 -7.49
CA GLU A 68 -14.41 0.48 -8.10
C GLU A 68 -13.14 1.34 -8.00
N ALA A 69 -12.52 1.43 -6.82
CA ALA A 69 -11.25 2.11 -6.62
C ALA A 69 -10.12 1.53 -7.50
N LEU A 70 -10.11 0.21 -7.70
CA LEU A 70 -9.15 -0.43 -8.60
C LEU A 70 -9.40 -0.07 -10.07
N ILE A 71 -10.66 0.07 -10.49
CA ILE A 71 -11.00 0.52 -11.85
C ILE A 71 -10.54 1.96 -12.07
N GLU A 72 -10.85 2.85 -11.12
CA GLU A 72 -10.45 4.26 -11.15
C GLU A 72 -8.93 4.42 -11.25
N LEU A 73 -8.19 3.79 -10.33
CA LEU A 73 -6.73 3.82 -10.35
C LEU A 73 -6.16 3.11 -11.58
N GLY A 74 -6.84 2.12 -12.14
CA GLY A 74 -6.42 1.39 -13.33
C GLY A 74 -6.35 2.24 -14.59
N GLU A 75 -7.09 3.35 -14.67
CA GLU A 75 -7.07 4.27 -15.82
C GLU A 75 -5.67 4.86 -16.06
N ASP A 76 -4.94 5.16 -14.97
CA ASP A 76 -3.59 5.73 -15.00
C ASP A 76 -2.47 4.67 -14.86
N HIS A 77 -2.83 3.41 -14.56
CA HIS A 77 -1.89 2.31 -14.28
C HIS A 77 -2.20 1.07 -15.15
N PRO A 78 -2.00 1.15 -16.48
CA PRO A 78 -2.39 0.09 -17.41
C PRO A 78 -1.60 -1.22 -17.23
N ASP A 79 -0.43 -1.17 -16.60
CA ASP A 79 0.42 -2.33 -16.30
C ASP A 79 0.10 -2.97 -14.93
N GLY A 80 -0.85 -2.38 -14.18
CA GLY A 80 -1.30 -2.85 -12.88
C GLY A 80 -1.17 -1.83 -11.77
N VAL A 81 -2.16 -1.80 -10.88
CA VAL A 81 -2.16 -0.97 -9.69
C VAL A 81 -1.46 -1.72 -8.57
N ALA A 82 -0.40 -1.12 -8.01
CA ALA A 82 0.29 -1.66 -6.84
C ALA A 82 -0.69 -1.80 -5.66
N LEU A 83 -0.72 -2.95 -4.99
CA LEU A 83 -1.64 -3.20 -3.86
C LEU A 83 -1.48 -2.16 -2.74
N GLY A 84 -0.26 -1.72 -2.46
CA GLY A 84 -0.03 -0.67 -1.47
C GLY A 84 -0.58 0.68 -1.87
N ARG A 85 -0.66 0.97 -3.19
CA ARG A 85 -1.28 2.19 -3.72
C ARG A 85 -2.80 2.11 -3.61
N LEU A 86 -3.39 0.96 -3.94
CA LEU A 86 -4.82 0.72 -3.75
C LEU A 86 -5.23 0.88 -2.27
N ALA A 87 -4.48 0.26 -1.35
CA ALA A 87 -4.71 0.38 0.08
C ALA A 87 -4.51 1.80 0.61
N ALA A 88 -3.55 2.55 0.05
CA ALA A 88 -3.35 3.96 0.40
C ALA A 88 -4.57 4.82 -0.02
N ALA A 89 -5.06 4.66 -1.25
CA ALA A 89 -6.22 5.40 -1.74
C ALA A 89 -7.49 5.14 -0.92
N LEU A 90 -7.69 3.89 -0.53
CA LEU A 90 -8.84 3.47 0.25
C LEU A 90 -8.76 3.87 1.74
N THR A 91 -7.56 4.20 2.25
CA THR A 91 -7.39 4.65 3.65
C THR A 91 -8.10 5.98 3.88
N ASP A 92 -8.09 6.90 2.92
CA ASP A 92 -8.80 8.18 3.03
C ASP A 92 -10.32 7.98 3.10
N ASN A 93 -10.81 6.87 2.55
CA ASN A 93 -12.22 6.44 2.63
C ASN A 93 -12.50 5.54 3.85
N GLY A 94 -11.52 5.34 4.74
CA GLY A 94 -11.68 4.63 6.01
C GLY A 94 -11.54 3.11 5.93
N VAL A 95 -11.04 2.57 4.82
CA VAL A 95 -10.80 1.12 4.65
C VAL A 95 -9.36 0.80 5.04
N ALA A 96 -9.18 -0.17 5.93
CA ALA A 96 -7.85 -0.56 6.39
C ALA A 96 -7.04 -1.32 5.32
N ILE A 97 -5.72 -1.35 5.48
CA ILE A 97 -4.83 -2.14 4.61
C ILE A 97 -5.25 -3.61 4.60
N GLY A 98 -5.54 -4.18 5.77
CA GLY A 98 -5.98 -5.58 5.90
C GLY A 98 -7.28 -5.87 5.17
N GLU A 99 -8.29 -5.01 5.36
CA GLU A 99 -9.59 -5.11 4.70
C GLU A 99 -9.46 -5.02 3.17
N THR A 100 -8.59 -4.13 2.69
CA THR A 100 -8.29 -4.01 1.25
C THR A 100 -7.71 -5.32 0.70
N LEU A 101 -6.75 -5.92 1.40
CA LEU A 101 -6.09 -7.15 0.96
C LEU A 101 -7.04 -8.37 1.01
N ASP A 102 -7.93 -8.43 1.99
CA ASP A 102 -8.96 -9.46 2.07
C ASP A 102 -9.96 -9.34 0.92
N ALA A 103 -10.42 -8.13 0.60
CA ALA A 103 -11.30 -7.89 -0.54
C ALA A 103 -10.63 -8.21 -1.89
N VAL A 104 -9.36 -7.82 -2.06
CA VAL A 104 -8.54 -8.20 -3.24
C VAL A 104 -8.47 -9.72 -3.37
N ARG A 105 -8.26 -10.43 -2.25
CA ARG A 105 -8.23 -11.89 -2.27
C ARG A 105 -9.57 -12.48 -2.71
N ASP A 106 -10.69 -11.94 -2.23
CA ASP A 106 -12.01 -12.41 -2.62
C ASP A 106 -12.29 -12.15 -4.12
N LEU A 107 -11.92 -10.98 -4.62
CA LEU A 107 -12.02 -10.64 -6.05
C LEU A 107 -11.15 -11.53 -6.95
N ARG A 108 -9.96 -11.94 -6.48
CA ARG A 108 -9.13 -12.94 -7.19
C ARG A 108 -9.84 -14.28 -7.27
N MET A 109 -10.48 -14.69 -6.18
CA MET A 109 -11.18 -15.98 -6.11
C MET A 109 -12.47 -15.98 -6.96
N SER A 110 -13.13 -14.83 -7.14
CA SER A 110 -14.30 -14.68 -8.02
C SER A 110 -13.92 -14.52 -9.50
N GLY A 111 -12.66 -14.20 -9.79
CA GLY A 111 -12.17 -13.94 -11.15
C GLY A 111 -12.50 -12.55 -11.67
N GLU A 112 -12.81 -11.60 -10.77
CA GLU A 112 -13.12 -10.22 -11.10
C GLU A 112 -11.89 -9.33 -11.24
N ILE A 113 -10.75 -9.80 -10.73
CA ILE A 113 -9.44 -9.15 -10.90
C ILE A 113 -8.38 -10.19 -11.28
N TYR A 114 -7.30 -9.73 -11.88
CA TYR A 114 -6.11 -10.53 -12.15
C TYR A 114 -4.83 -9.82 -11.72
N GLU A 115 -3.75 -10.58 -11.61
CA GLU A 115 -2.44 -10.11 -11.11
C GLU A 115 -1.40 -10.26 -12.23
N PRO A 116 -1.13 -9.20 -13.02
CA PRO A 116 -0.12 -9.24 -14.08
C PRO A 116 1.31 -9.47 -13.54
N GLN A 117 1.60 -8.97 -12.34
CA GLN A 117 2.86 -9.10 -11.63
C GLN A 117 2.56 -9.19 -10.13
N ASP A 118 3.42 -9.87 -9.37
CA ASP A 118 3.36 -9.94 -7.91
C ASP A 118 3.05 -8.58 -7.27
N ASP A 119 1.92 -8.52 -6.56
CA ASP A 119 1.38 -7.36 -5.86
C ASP A 119 0.98 -6.17 -6.75
N TYR A 120 0.68 -6.43 -8.02
CA TYR A 120 0.02 -5.50 -8.96
C TYR A 120 -1.26 -6.13 -9.47
N VAL A 121 -2.38 -5.40 -9.42
CA VAL A 121 -3.70 -5.94 -9.78
C VAL A 121 -4.42 -5.06 -10.79
N LEU A 122 -5.30 -5.68 -11.57
CA LEU A 122 -6.22 -5.02 -12.51
C LEU A 122 -7.58 -5.68 -12.46
N ALA A 123 -8.64 -4.87 -12.65
CA ALA A 123 -9.99 -5.38 -12.85
C ALA A 123 -10.14 -6.05 -14.22
N VAL A 124 -11.01 -7.08 -14.28
CA VAL A 124 -11.36 -7.84 -15.50
C VAL A 124 -12.60 -7.28 -16.17
#